data_AF-A0A1H9ANU9-F1
#
_entry.id   AF-A0A1H9ANU9-F1
#
_cell.length_a   1.000
_cell.length_b   1.000
_cell.length_c   1.000
_cell.angle_alpha   90.00
_cell.angle_beta   90.00
_cell.angle_gamma   90.00
#
_symmetry.space_group_name_H-M   'P 1'
#
loop_
_entity.id
_entity.type
_entity.pdbx_description
1 polymer ?
#
loop_
_entity_poly.entity_id
_entity_poly.type
_entity_poly.pdbx_seq_one_letter_code
_entity_poly.pdbx_strand_id
1 'polypeptide(L)'
;MKKFNKILSASAATLMLTLPIYSAVSNVHTVSAIQATQSQQQELVALGASLSDQQAQETLQLLGAGDFPAGQIKYVDGNIINQYLQDGSNSSTVVYSSAFIQQMPEGHGVQVQIVTPQNILNVSQLTYQNAAITAGAKNAQIRVATVEPVTGEGALAGVYALLAQSGVEVKTEDVAVAQKEITLVNELEKQTGLNNTQVNQAVAEVKTEITNNIVNQTEVNETVINNIIVSVIEEKGIDPEEHPEIVDELKDYAKEYSQTDAAANEDTIQQLQESTTPVWSDALTQLDPSLTYADAQARPRLDFSQDDNIMPEIQSLTSKFYNDLDQALSPLANYSYSFVLESLNPEMTTENKQALNALRTEIFYHLNGQWAEMFGSSQLQSQWMENLNSFENLKLSDPVLAEIYLQIGIQTGLMPQAYSYHVMDQEGSIVFIDVVEDAGDHINTSHYKYDIATGTVLDAVTDTPVTPMDYTSIFGKNLEDLRSNPVTIPADYQVPENYLENPQSSESETTVEDETTTASEAVEDTTATEEVTSQEDVISEDDNQVSEDQSSAADQAE
;
A
#
# COMPACT_ATOMS: atom_id res chain seq x y z
N MET A 1 52.63 -66.96 37.10
CA MET A 1 52.32 -66.28 38.38
C MET A 1 53.03 -64.93 38.41
N LYS A 2 52.54 -63.96 39.20
CA LYS A 2 53.21 -62.73 39.71
C LYS A 2 54.05 -61.88 38.73
N LYS A 3 53.62 -60.62 38.52
CA LYS A 3 54.49 -59.54 38.01
C LYS A 3 55.61 -59.23 39.02
N PHE A 4 56.77 -58.77 38.55
CA PHE A 4 57.64 -57.84 39.28
C PHE A 4 58.46 -56.98 38.30
N ASN A 5 58.63 -55.70 38.61
CA ASN A 5 59.30 -54.70 37.76
C ASN A 5 60.76 -54.48 38.20
N LYS A 6 61.63 -53.92 37.33
CA LYS A 6 62.18 -52.53 37.47
C LYS A 6 63.33 -52.16 36.51
N ILE A 7 63.49 -50.83 36.32
CA ILE A 7 64.71 -50.06 35.97
C ILE A 7 65.19 -50.18 34.50
N LEU A 8 65.16 -49.11 33.68
CA LEU A 8 66.08 -47.94 33.56
C LEU A 8 67.52 -48.35 33.11
N SER A 9 68.23 -47.68 32.18
CA SER A 9 67.96 -46.63 31.15
C SER A 9 69.27 -46.47 30.31
N ALA A 10 69.52 -45.57 29.32
CA ALA A 10 68.79 -44.44 28.69
C ALA A 10 69.38 -44.15 27.28
N SER A 11 68.68 -43.33 26.47
CA SER A 11 69.23 -42.39 25.44
C SER A 11 69.99 -42.92 24.18
N ALA A 12 69.90 -42.31 22.99
CA ALA A 12 69.03 -41.24 22.46
C ALA A 12 69.10 -41.16 20.90
N ALA A 13 68.35 -40.21 20.31
CA ALA A 13 68.15 -39.93 18.87
C ALA A 13 67.24 -40.94 18.12
N THR A 14 66.38 -40.53 17.18
CA THR A 14 66.22 -39.21 16.51
C THR A 14 64.80 -38.66 16.67
N LEU A 15 64.63 -37.33 16.65
CA LEU A 15 63.36 -36.64 16.80
C LEU A 15 62.60 -36.53 15.46
N MET A 16 61.32 -36.93 15.43
CA MET A 16 60.35 -36.54 14.40
C MET A 16 59.08 -36.03 15.09
N LEU A 17 58.54 -34.91 14.61
CA LEU A 17 57.30 -34.33 15.12
C LEU A 17 56.10 -34.92 14.35
N THR A 18 55.21 -35.60 15.06
CA THR A 18 53.93 -36.07 14.53
C THR A 18 52.81 -35.11 14.94
N LEU A 19 52.15 -34.48 13.97
CA LEU A 19 50.93 -33.72 14.21
C LEU A 19 49.74 -34.66 14.50
N PRO A 20 48.84 -34.32 15.43
CA PRO A 20 47.60 -35.07 15.61
C PRO A 20 46.64 -34.78 14.46
N ILE A 21 46.11 -35.83 13.83
CA ILE A 21 45.03 -35.71 12.86
C ILE A 21 43.73 -35.47 13.64
N TYR A 22 43.15 -34.29 13.50
CA TYR A 22 41.77 -34.04 13.91
C TYR A 22 40.83 -34.59 12.84
N SER A 23 40.11 -35.66 13.17
CA SER A 23 39.00 -36.14 12.33
C SER A 23 37.85 -35.14 12.42
N ALA A 24 37.56 -34.44 11.33
CA ALA A 24 36.32 -33.66 11.22
C ALA A 24 35.13 -34.62 11.29
N VAL A 25 34.23 -34.39 12.25
CA VAL A 25 32.98 -35.16 12.37
C VAL A 25 31.99 -34.55 11.40
N SER A 26 31.90 -35.13 10.19
CA SER A 26 30.88 -34.77 9.21
C SER A 26 29.50 -35.19 9.74
N ASN A 27 28.79 -34.25 10.39
CA ASN A 27 27.37 -34.40 10.68
C ASN A 27 26.61 -34.38 9.35
N VAL A 28 26.46 -35.56 8.73
CA VAL A 28 25.58 -35.74 7.57
C VAL A 28 24.13 -35.66 8.07
N HIS A 29 23.65 -34.44 8.22
CA HIS A 29 22.22 -34.17 8.20
C HIS A 29 21.74 -34.57 6.80
N THR A 30 21.12 -35.74 6.70
CA THR A 30 20.38 -36.12 5.50
C THR A 30 19.17 -35.20 5.42
N VAL A 31 19.35 -34.08 4.72
CA VAL A 31 18.22 -33.26 4.26
C VAL A 31 17.41 -34.16 3.35
N SER A 32 16.33 -34.72 3.89
CA SER A 32 15.25 -35.24 3.05
C SER A 32 14.80 -34.08 2.20
N ALA A 33 14.98 -34.19 0.88
CA ALA A 33 14.39 -33.26 -0.05
C ALA A 33 12.87 -33.44 0.02
N ILE A 34 12.25 -32.72 0.96
CA ILE A 34 10.85 -32.35 0.85
C ILE A 34 10.81 -31.52 -0.43
N GLN A 35 10.35 -32.13 -1.52
CA GLN A 35 9.81 -31.34 -2.61
C GLN A 35 8.64 -30.59 -2.01
N ALA A 36 8.87 -29.32 -1.66
CA ALA A 36 7.78 -28.38 -1.55
C ALA A 36 7.13 -28.39 -2.94
N THR A 37 6.02 -29.12 -3.05
CA THR A 37 5.01 -28.77 -4.02
C THR A 37 4.58 -27.37 -3.62
N GLN A 38 5.12 -26.36 -4.30
CA GLN A 38 4.38 -25.13 -4.51
C GLN A 38 2.99 -25.59 -4.96
N SER A 39 1.99 -25.40 -4.11
CA SER A 39 0.60 -25.34 -4.56
C SER A 39 0.59 -24.14 -5.50
N GLN A 40 0.73 -24.41 -6.80
CA GLN A 40 0.81 -23.38 -7.82
C GLN A 40 -0.48 -22.56 -7.70
N GLN A 41 -0.34 -21.36 -7.13
CA GLN A 41 -1.47 -20.56 -6.68
C GLN A 41 -2.38 -20.33 -7.87
N GLN A 42 -3.68 -20.61 -7.73
CA GLN A 42 -4.57 -20.58 -8.88
C GLN A 42 -4.86 -19.12 -9.26
N GLU A 43 -4.05 -18.61 -10.18
CA GLU A 43 -4.25 -17.34 -10.87
C GLU A 43 -5.33 -17.50 -11.96
N LEU A 44 -6.25 -16.53 -12.03
CA LEU A 44 -7.35 -16.50 -12.98
C LEU A 44 -7.59 -15.06 -13.44
N VAL A 45 -7.87 -14.87 -14.74
CA VAL A 45 -8.16 -13.56 -15.34
C VAL A 45 -9.53 -13.53 -15.99
N ALA A 46 -10.29 -12.47 -15.72
CA ALA A 46 -11.51 -12.08 -16.40
C ALA A 46 -11.31 -10.75 -17.14
N LEU A 47 -11.45 -10.73 -18.47
CA LEU A 47 -11.39 -9.51 -19.29
C LEU A 47 -12.78 -9.08 -19.75
N GLY A 48 -13.03 -7.76 -19.77
CA GLY A 48 -14.23 -7.17 -20.36
C GLY A 48 -14.34 -7.47 -21.86
N ALA A 49 -15.46 -8.06 -22.30
CA ALA A 49 -15.64 -8.55 -23.66
C ALA A 49 -15.83 -7.45 -24.73
N SER A 50 -15.76 -6.17 -24.36
CA SER A 50 -15.77 -5.02 -25.29
C SER A 50 -14.41 -4.37 -25.48
N LEU A 51 -13.36 -4.81 -24.77
CA LEU A 51 -11.99 -4.37 -25.01
C LEU A 51 -11.54 -4.75 -26.43
N SER A 52 -10.89 -3.83 -27.13
CA SER A 52 -10.12 -4.15 -28.34
C SER A 52 -8.83 -4.92 -27.99
N ASP A 53 -8.21 -5.61 -28.96
CA ASP A 53 -6.99 -6.40 -28.74
C ASP A 53 -5.86 -5.61 -28.03
N GLN A 54 -5.71 -4.32 -28.35
CA GLN A 54 -4.74 -3.43 -27.70
C GLN A 54 -5.14 -3.12 -26.25
N GLN A 55 -6.39 -2.70 -26.03
CA GLN A 55 -6.93 -2.41 -24.70
C GLN A 55 -6.94 -3.64 -23.78
N ALA A 56 -7.11 -4.84 -24.35
CA ALA A 56 -7.01 -6.11 -23.64
C ALA A 56 -5.58 -6.35 -23.14
N GLN A 57 -4.56 -6.16 -23.99
CA GLN A 57 -3.16 -6.31 -23.57
C GLN A 57 -2.73 -5.26 -22.54
N GLU A 58 -3.17 -4.01 -22.71
CA GLU A 58 -2.96 -2.92 -21.74
C GLU A 58 -3.63 -3.25 -20.39
N THR A 59 -4.87 -3.74 -20.41
CA THR A 59 -5.58 -4.17 -19.20
C THR A 59 -4.91 -5.39 -18.53
N LEU A 60 -4.35 -6.32 -19.30
CA LEU A 60 -3.54 -7.42 -18.76
C LEU A 60 -2.24 -6.93 -18.10
N GLN A 61 -1.59 -5.90 -18.66
CA GLN A 61 -0.40 -5.30 -18.06
C GLN A 61 -0.75 -4.58 -16.74
N LEU A 62 -1.83 -3.81 -16.70
CA LEU A 62 -2.35 -3.19 -15.48
C LEU A 62 -2.73 -4.25 -14.42
N LEU A 63 -3.38 -5.34 -14.82
CA LEU A 63 -3.68 -6.48 -13.93
C LEU A 63 -2.44 -7.32 -13.58
N GLY A 64 -1.21 -6.89 -13.92
CA GLY A 64 0.03 -7.63 -13.67
C GLY A 64 -0.02 -9.08 -14.14
N ALA A 65 -0.58 -9.27 -15.34
CA ALA A 65 -0.91 -10.55 -15.96
C ALA A 65 -0.58 -10.53 -17.48
N GLY A 66 0.45 -9.75 -17.87
CA GLY A 66 0.78 -9.46 -19.28
C GLY A 66 1.08 -10.69 -20.15
N ASP A 67 1.66 -11.74 -19.56
CA ASP A 67 1.97 -13.02 -20.21
C ASP A 67 0.93 -14.13 -19.93
N PHE A 68 -0.23 -13.77 -19.34
CA PHE A 68 -1.21 -14.77 -18.91
C PHE A 68 -1.77 -15.57 -20.10
N PRO A 69 -1.85 -16.92 -20.04
CA PRO A 69 -2.20 -17.72 -21.20
C PRO A 69 -3.62 -17.43 -21.71
N ALA A 70 -3.74 -16.83 -22.91
CA ALA A 70 -5.01 -16.38 -23.48
C ALA A 70 -6.12 -17.45 -23.54
N GLY A 71 -5.76 -18.74 -23.66
CA GLY A 71 -6.71 -19.86 -23.60
C GLY A 71 -7.30 -20.16 -22.21
N GLN A 72 -6.88 -19.44 -21.17
CA GLN A 72 -7.36 -19.53 -19.79
C GLN A 72 -8.11 -18.26 -19.34
N ILE A 73 -8.12 -17.20 -20.17
CA ILE A 73 -8.84 -15.96 -19.90
C ILE A 73 -10.35 -16.18 -20.02
N LYS A 74 -11.08 -15.76 -19.00
CA LYS A 74 -12.53 -15.63 -19.02
C LYS A 74 -12.90 -14.29 -19.69
N TYR A 75 -13.77 -14.29 -20.69
CA TYR A 75 -14.35 -13.06 -21.21
C TYR A 75 -15.70 -12.79 -20.52
N VAL A 76 -15.93 -11.55 -20.10
CA VAL A 76 -17.15 -11.09 -19.39
C VAL A 76 -17.95 -10.19 -20.32
N ASP A 77 -19.12 -10.66 -20.77
CA ASP A 77 -20.09 -9.87 -21.51
C ASP A 77 -21.30 -9.49 -20.63
N GLY A 78 -22.21 -8.68 -21.18
CA GLY A 78 -23.43 -8.30 -20.45
C GLY A 78 -24.36 -9.47 -20.11
N ASN A 79 -24.24 -10.62 -20.77
CA ASN A 79 -25.01 -11.81 -20.39
C ASN A 79 -24.44 -12.43 -19.10
N ILE A 80 -23.11 -12.41 -18.94
CA ILE A 80 -22.43 -12.82 -17.69
C ILE A 80 -22.69 -11.81 -16.57
N ILE A 81 -22.70 -10.50 -16.86
CA ILE A 81 -23.12 -9.48 -15.86
C ILE A 81 -24.53 -9.80 -15.35
N ASN A 82 -25.52 -9.94 -16.24
CA ASN A 82 -26.90 -10.24 -15.83
C ASN A 82 -27.08 -11.65 -15.23
N GLN A 83 -26.19 -12.61 -15.53
CA GLN A 83 -26.20 -13.94 -14.89
C GLN A 83 -25.93 -13.83 -13.38
N TYR A 84 -25.01 -12.94 -12.97
CA TYR A 84 -24.62 -12.75 -11.57
C TYR A 84 -25.42 -11.63 -10.89
N LEU A 85 -25.49 -10.45 -11.50
CA LEU A 85 -26.03 -9.23 -10.86
C LEU A 85 -27.54 -9.02 -11.08
N GLN A 86 -28.14 -9.73 -12.05
CA GLN A 86 -29.57 -9.62 -12.43
C GLN A 86 -30.05 -8.18 -12.76
N ASP A 87 -29.13 -7.34 -13.23
CA ASP A 87 -29.28 -5.91 -13.52
C ASP A 87 -30.10 -5.57 -14.78
N GLY A 88 -30.37 -6.57 -15.65
CA GLY A 88 -30.97 -6.37 -16.97
C GLY A 88 -29.95 -6.21 -18.10
N SER A 89 -28.65 -6.38 -17.85
CA SER A 89 -27.63 -6.43 -18.90
C SER A 89 -27.85 -7.59 -19.88
N ASN A 90 -27.27 -7.44 -21.06
CA ASN A 90 -27.48 -8.37 -22.18
C ASN A 90 -26.31 -8.28 -23.16
N SER A 91 -26.38 -9.04 -24.26
CA SER A 91 -25.36 -9.05 -25.34
C SER A 91 -25.04 -7.69 -26.00
N SER A 92 -25.75 -6.61 -25.64
CA SER A 92 -25.50 -5.24 -26.11
C SER A 92 -24.85 -4.34 -25.04
N THR A 93 -24.71 -4.79 -23.79
CA THR A 93 -23.99 -4.06 -22.74
C THR A 93 -22.50 -4.05 -23.07
N VAL A 94 -21.90 -2.85 -23.02
CA VAL A 94 -20.46 -2.65 -23.21
C VAL A 94 -19.73 -2.95 -21.90
N VAL A 95 -18.66 -3.75 -21.95
CA VAL A 95 -17.91 -4.20 -20.78
C VAL A 95 -16.40 -4.02 -21.01
N TYR A 96 -15.80 -3.07 -20.28
CA TYR A 96 -14.35 -2.81 -20.30
C TYR A 96 -13.64 -3.25 -19.01
N SER A 97 -14.29 -3.11 -17.85
CA SER A 97 -13.70 -3.50 -16.57
C SER A 97 -13.41 -4.98 -16.48
N SER A 98 -12.28 -5.27 -15.84
CA SER A 98 -11.63 -6.57 -15.84
C SER A 98 -11.07 -6.88 -14.45
N ALA A 99 -10.92 -8.16 -14.13
CA ALA A 99 -10.47 -8.63 -12.83
C ALA A 99 -9.42 -9.74 -12.94
N PHE A 100 -8.53 -9.80 -11.97
CA PHE A 100 -7.60 -10.90 -11.72
C PHE A 100 -7.84 -11.43 -10.30
N ILE A 101 -7.76 -12.74 -10.10
CA ILE A 101 -7.76 -13.37 -8.77
C ILE A 101 -6.57 -14.33 -8.67
N GLN A 102 -5.84 -14.26 -7.56
CA GLN A 102 -4.85 -15.24 -7.15
C GLN A 102 -5.26 -15.83 -5.78
N GLN A 103 -5.28 -17.15 -5.67
CA GLN A 103 -5.52 -17.82 -4.39
C GLN A 103 -4.31 -17.64 -3.45
N MET A 104 -4.52 -17.15 -2.25
CA MET A 104 -3.49 -16.86 -1.25
C MET A 104 -3.51 -17.90 -0.10
N PRO A 105 -2.47 -17.93 0.76
CA PRO A 105 -2.44 -18.80 1.93
C PRO A 105 -3.55 -18.52 2.94
N GLU A 106 -3.82 -19.48 3.81
CA GLU A 106 -4.71 -19.35 4.96
C GLU A 106 -4.22 -18.23 5.90
N GLY A 107 -5.09 -17.27 6.21
CA GLY A 107 -4.77 -16.08 7.02
C GLY A 107 -4.32 -14.85 6.23
N HIS A 108 -4.45 -14.85 4.90
CA HIS A 108 -4.20 -13.66 4.08
C HIS A 108 -5.43 -12.72 4.00
N GLY A 109 -6.62 -13.30 4.11
CA GLY A 109 -7.86 -12.60 3.81
C GLY A 109 -8.16 -12.46 2.32
N VAL A 110 -9.38 -12.04 2.02
CA VAL A 110 -9.67 -11.40 0.72
C VAL A 110 -9.08 -10.01 0.78
N GLN A 111 -8.17 -9.69 -0.14
CA GLN A 111 -7.64 -8.35 -0.34
C GLN A 111 -7.97 -7.91 -1.76
N VAL A 112 -8.44 -6.67 -1.94
CA VAL A 112 -8.71 -6.08 -3.26
C VAL A 112 -7.69 -4.97 -3.50
N GLN A 113 -7.24 -4.85 -4.74
CA GLN A 113 -6.55 -3.66 -5.25
C GLN A 113 -7.33 -3.11 -6.44
N ILE A 114 -7.71 -1.82 -6.41
CA ILE A 114 -8.16 -1.13 -7.61
C ILE A 114 -6.93 -0.47 -8.26
N VAL A 115 -6.47 -1.03 -9.39
CA VAL A 115 -5.25 -0.56 -10.09
C VAL A 115 -5.51 0.75 -10.84
N THR A 116 -6.74 0.98 -11.30
CA THR A 116 -7.15 2.18 -12.04
C THR A 116 -8.27 2.93 -11.32
N PRO A 117 -8.04 3.47 -10.10
CA PRO A 117 -9.09 4.08 -9.28
C PRO A 117 -9.74 5.28 -9.97
N GLN A 118 -8.98 6.03 -10.78
CA GLN A 118 -9.46 7.16 -11.57
C GLN A 118 -10.53 6.79 -12.62
N ASN A 119 -10.65 5.50 -12.98
CA ASN A 119 -11.59 5.01 -13.98
C ASN A 119 -12.75 4.16 -13.39
N ILE A 120 -12.81 3.93 -12.07
CA ILE A 120 -13.83 3.09 -11.43
C ILE A 120 -14.63 3.93 -10.46
N LEU A 121 -15.80 4.38 -10.91
CA LEU A 121 -16.41 5.61 -10.41
C LEU A 121 -17.35 5.42 -9.20
N ASN A 122 -17.90 4.21 -9.00
CA ASN A 122 -19.02 3.97 -8.08
C ASN A 122 -18.76 2.89 -7.02
N VAL A 123 -17.58 2.25 -6.97
CA VAL A 123 -17.31 1.13 -6.05
C VAL A 123 -15.88 1.22 -5.53
N SER A 124 -15.71 1.39 -4.22
CA SER A 124 -14.39 1.45 -3.58
C SER A 124 -13.76 0.07 -3.41
N GLN A 125 -12.46 0.05 -3.15
CA GLN A 125 -11.69 -1.16 -2.87
C GLN A 125 -12.33 -2.00 -1.74
N LEU A 126 -12.67 -1.35 -0.62
CA LEU A 126 -13.27 -2.03 0.52
C LEU A 126 -14.70 -2.51 0.22
N THR A 127 -15.49 -1.79 -0.59
CA THR A 127 -16.82 -2.27 -1.01
C THR A 127 -16.72 -3.50 -1.91
N TYR A 128 -15.77 -3.56 -2.85
CA TYR A 128 -15.48 -4.79 -3.62
C TYR A 128 -15.09 -5.96 -2.70
N GLN A 129 -14.28 -5.69 -1.68
CA GLN A 129 -13.70 -6.67 -0.77
C GLN A 129 -14.77 -7.27 0.14
N ASN A 130 -15.61 -6.41 0.74
CA ASN A 130 -16.80 -6.81 1.49
C ASN A 130 -17.76 -7.67 0.66
N ALA A 131 -18.10 -7.21 -0.55
CA ALA A 131 -19.02 -7.93 -1.44
C ALA A 131 -18.44 -9.29 -1.90
N ALA A 132 -17.13 -9.37 -2.17
CA ALA A 132 -16.48 -10.63 -2.51
C ALA A 132 -16.54 -11.63 -1.34
N ILE A 133 -16.30 -11.20 -0.10
CA ILE A 133 -16.44 -12.04 1.10
C ILE A 133 -17.90 -12.51 1.26
N THR A 134 -18.88 -11.61 1.10
CA THR A 134 -20.31 -11.93 1.14
C THR A 134 -20.71 -12.96 0.08
N ALA A 135 -20.04 -12.97 -1.09
CA ALA A 135 -20.21 -13.97 -2.15
C ALA A 135 -19.34 -15.24 -1.99
N GLY A 136 -18.71 -15.44 -0.82
CA GLY A 136 -17.96 -16.66 -0.48
C GLY A 136 -16.47 -16.66 -0.85
N ALA A 137 -15.89 -15.53 -1.23
CA ALA A 137 -14.43 -15.43 -1.41
C ALA A 137 -13.71 -15.54 -0.05
N LYS A 138 -12.55 -16.22 -0.05
CA LYS A 138 -11.63 -16.26 1.09
C LYS A 138 -10.19 -16.43 0.65
N ASN A 139 -9.24 -15.86 1.40
CA ASN A 139 -7.80 -15.97 1.19
C ASN A 139 -7.41 -15.79 -0.29
N ALA A 140 -7.62 -14.57 -0.81
CA ALA A 140 -7.52 -14.27 -2.23
C ALA A 140 -7.04 -12.83 -2.47
N GLN A 141 -6.02 -12.65 -3.31
CA GLN A 141 -5.66 -11.36 -3.84
C GLN A 141 -6.47 -11.11 -5.11
N ILE A 142 -7.29 -10.06 -5.08
CA ILE A 142 -8.10 -9.60 -6.20
C ILE A 142 -7.48 -8.31 -6.73
N ARG A 143 -7.38 -8.17 -8.06
CA ARG A 143 -6.97 -6.92 -8.73
C ARG A 143 -8.03 -6.52 -9.73
N VAL A 144 -8.38 -5.24 -9.79
CA VAL A 144 -9.41 -4.70 -10.68
C VAL A 144 -8.85 -3.55 -11.50
N ALA A 145 -9.05 -3.58 -12.82
CA ALA A 145 -8.56 -2.56 -13.73
C ALA A 145 -9.52 -2.30 -14.91
N THR A 146 -9.42 -1.11 -15.49
CA THR A 146 -10.10 -0.71 -16.73
C THR A 146 -9.36 0.44 -17.40
N VAL A 147 -9.26 0.39 -18.73
CA VAL A 147 -8.68 1.47 -19.56
C VAL A 147 -9.68 2.58 -19.89
N GLU A 148 -10.97 2.34 -19.67
CA GLU A 148 -12.07 3.29 -19.90
C GLU A 148 -12.83 3.56 -18.59
N PRO A 149 -13.34 4.78 -18.33
CA PRO A 149 -14.18 5.07 -17.17
C PRO A 149 -15.48 4.26 -17.14
N VAL A 150 -15.74 3.53 -16.04
CA VAL A 150 -16.91 2.67 -15.85
C VAL A 150 -17.41 2.67 -14.40
N THR A 151 -18.63 2.17 -14.21
CA THR A 151 -19.32 2.09 -12.93
C THR A 151 -18.90 0.86 -12.09
N GLY A 152 -18.45 -0.23 -12.71
CA GLY A 152 -17.69 -1.32 -12.05
C GLY A 152 -18.23 -2.75 -12.26
N GLU A 153 -19.48 -2.88 -12.71
CA GLU A 153 -20.27 -4.12 -12.78
C GLU A 153 -19.58 -5.27 -13.54
N GLY A 154 -18.83 -4.94 -14.60
CA GLY A 154 -18.03 -5.91 -15.35
C GLY A 154 -16.94 -6.60 -14.54
N ALA A 155 -16.29 -5.88 -13.62
CA ALA A 155 -15.29 -6.45 -12.72
C ALA A 155 -15.93 -7.28 -11.60
N LEU A 156 -17.07 -6.86 -11.05
CA LEU A 156 -17.84 -7.64 -10.07
C LEU A 156 -18.27 -8.99 -10.65
N ALA A 157 -18.91 -8.97 -11.82
CA ALA A 157 -19.28 -10.19 -12.55
C ALA A 157 -18.06 -11.02 -12.97
N GLY A 158 -16.92 -10.37 -13.24
CA GLY A 158 -15.62 -11.01 -13.41
C GLY A 158 -15.19 -11.77 -12.14
N VAL A 159 -15.12 -11.12 -10.99
CA VAL A 159 -14.76 -11.71 -9.70
C VAL A 159 -15.65 -12.93 -9.39
N TYR A 160 -16.98 -12.81 -9.49
CA TYR A 160 -17.89 -13.92 -9.26
C TYR A 160 -17.72 -15.08 -10.26
N ALA A 161 -17.38 -14.78 -11.53
CA ALA A 161 -17.06 -15.80 -12.52
C ALA A 161 -15.71 -16.51 -12.25
N LEU A 162 -14.71 -15.80 -11.72
CA LEU A 162 -13.40 -16.36 -11.38
C LEU A 162 -13.45 -17.19 -10.08
N LEU A 163 -14.22 -16.76 -9.07
CA LEU A 163 -14.49 -17.54 -7.86
C LEU A 163 -15.19 -18.87 -8.20
N ALA A 164 -16.19 -18.84 -9.08
CA ALA A 164 -16.82 -20.06 -9.58
C ALA A 164 -15.85 -20.96 -10.39
N GLN A 165 -14.80 -20.38 -10.98
CA GLN A 165 -13.75 -21.09 -11.73
C GLN A 165 -12.60 -21.62 -10.85
N SER A 166 -12.37 -21.04 -9.67
CA SER A 166 -11.49 -21.61 -8.62
C SER A 166 -12.18 -22.67 -7.76
N GLY A 167 -13.49 -22.87 -7.93
CA GLY A 167 -14.27 -23.92 -7.28
C GLY A 167 -15.02 -23.48 -6.02
N VAL A 168 -15.17 -22.18 -5.78
CA VAL A 168 -16.09 -21.63 -4.77
C VAL A 168 -17.53 -21.87 -5.24
N GLU A 169 -18.42 -22.29 -4.34
CA GLU A 169 -19.85 -22.44 -4.63
C GLU A 169 -20.54 -21.07 -4.61
N VAL A 170 -20.33 -20.29 -5.68
CA VAL A 170 -20.90 -18.95 -5.85
C VAL A 170 -22.41 -19.06 -6.09
N LYS A 171 -23.20 -18.93 -5.02
CA LYS A 171 -24.67 -18.96 -5.07
C LYS A 171 -25.23 -17.66 -5.62
N THR A 172 -26.35 -17.76 -6.33
CA THR A 172 -26.97 -16.59 -6.97
C THR A 172 -27.64 -15.68 -5.93
N GLU A 173 -28.14 -16.30 -4.86
CA GLU A 173 -28.69 -15.67 -3.68
C GLU A 173 -27.61 -14.84 -2.95
N ASP A 174 -26.46 -15.44 -2.62
CA ASP A 174 -25.36 -14.78 -1.92
C ASP A 174 -24.75 -13.63 -2.75
N VAL A 175 -24.65 -13.79 -4.07
CA VAL A 175 -24.25 -12.72 -5.00
C VAL A 175 -25.28 -11.59 -5.05
N ALA A 176 -26.58 -11.88 -4.97
CA ALA A 176 -27.61 -10.84 -4.90
C ALA A 176 -27.50 -10.03 -3.59
N VAL A 177 -27.17 -10.69 -2.47
CA VAL A 177 -26.86 -10.00 -1.20
C VAL A 177 -25.60 -9.14 -1.31
N ALA A 178 -24.53 -9.66 -1.92
CA ALA A 178 -23.30 -8.90 -2.19
C ALA A 178 -23.55 -7.67 -3.11
N GLN A 179 -24.47 -7.77 -4.08
CA GLN A 179 -24.86 -6.64 -4.92
C GLN A 179 -25.77 -5.62 -4.18
N LYS A 180 -26.59 -6.09 -3.23
CA LYS A 180 -27.34 -5.23 -2.31
C LYS A 180 -26.40 -4.48 -1.36
N GLU A 181 -25.33 -5.13 -0.89
CA GLU A 181 -24.29 -4.52 -0.03
C GLU A 181 -23.64 -3.30 -0.69
N ILE A 182 -23.20 -3.43 -1.94
CA ILE A 182 -22.63 -2.30 -2.73
C ILE A 182 -23.64 -1.15 -2.86
N THR A 183 -24.91 -1.48 -3.07
CA THR A 183 -25.99 -0.49 -3.23
C THR A 183 -26.27 0.25 -1.91
N LEU A 184 -26.30 -0.50 -0.80
CA LEU A 184 -26.49 0.00 0.57
C LEU A 184 -25.35 0.93 0.97
N VAL A 185 -24.08 0.50 0.87
CA VAL A 185 -22.91 1.32 1.22
C VAL A 185 -22.94 2.67 0.50
N ASN A 186 -23.22 2.63 -0.81
CA ASN A 186 -23.29 3.83 -1.63
C ASN A 186 -24.49 4.75 -1.30
N GLU A 187 -25.50 4.29 -0.59
CA GLU A 187 -26.65 5.09 -0.15
C GLU A 187 -26.47 5.61 1.28
N LEU A 188 -26.01 4.76 2.20
CA LEU A 188 -25.63 5.14 3.57
C LEU A 188 -24.57 6.26 3.58
N GLU A 189 -23.60 6.25 2.67
CA GLU A 189 -22.62 7.34 2.52
C GLU A 189 -23.29 8.69 2.18
N LYS A 190 -24.36 8.70 1.37
CA LYS A 190 -25.11 9.93 1.07
C LYS A 190 -26.01 10.39 2.21
N GLN A 191 -26.59 9.45 2.96
CA GLN A 191 -27.57 9.73 4.00
C GLN A 191 -26.91 10.13 5.33
N THR A 192 -25.79 9.52 5.69
CA THR A 192 -25.08 9.74 6.97
C THR A 192 -24.06 10.88 6.93
N GLY A 193 -23.43 11.13 5.76
CA GLY A 193 -22.23 11.97 5.67
C GLY A 193 -20.96 11.34 6.25
N LEU A 194 -20.99 10.07 6.67
CA LEU A 194 -19.79 9.27 6.92
C LEU A 194 -19.09 8.96 5.59
N ASN A 195 -17.77 8.79 5.62
CA ASN A 195 -17.03 8.39 4.44
C ASN A 195 -17.20 6.89 4.10
N ASN A 196 -16.94 6.52 2.85
CA ASN A 196 -17.05 5.14 2.36
C ASN A 196 -16.35 4.08 3.23
N THR A 197 -15.21 4.40 3.84
CA THR A 197 -14.48 3.49 4.74
C THR A 197 -15.27 3.24 6.03
N GLN A 198 -15.77 4.29 6.68
CA GLN A 198 -16.56 4.21 7.91
C GLN A 198 -17.87 3.44 7.69
N VAL A 199 -18.55 3.68 6.57
CA VAL A 199 -19.77 2.95 6.19
C VAL A 199 -19.48 1.47 5.97
N ASN A 200 -18.43 1.13 5.21
CA ASN A 200 -18.02 -0.26 5.02
C ASN A 200 -17.63 -0.96 6.33
N GLN A 201 -16.97 -0.26 7.25
CA GLN A 201 -16.62 -0.80 8.57
C GLN A 201 -17.88 -1.11 9.38
N ALA A 202 -18.86 -0.20 9.43
CA ALA A 202 -20.15 -0.45 10.09
C ALA A 202 -20.89 -1.66 9.50
N VAL A 203 -20.95 -1.79 8.16
CA VAL A 203 -21.59 -2.94 7.50
C VAL A 203 -20.83 -4.25 7.79
N ALA A 204 -19.50 -4.24 7.73
CA ALA A 204 -18.66 -5.40 8.05
C ALA A 204 -18.76 -5.82 9.52
N GLU A 205 -18.97 -4.88 10.44
CA GLU A 205 -19.16 -5.15 11.87
C GLU A 205 -20.55 -5.72 12.17
N VAL A 206 -21.60 -5.19 11.54
CA VAL A 206 -22.94 -5.81 11.57
C VAL A 206 -22.89 -7.24 11.02
N LYS A 207 -22.19 -7.47 9.89
CA LYS A 207 -21.94 -8.83 9.37
C LYS A 207 -21.18 -9.69 10.36
N THR A 208 -20.15 -9.17 11.01
CA THR A 208 -19.33 -9.88 12.01
C THR A 208 -20.19 -10.35 13.18
N GLU A 209 -21.00 -9.47 13.77
CA GLU A 209 -21.86 -9.83 14.90
C GLU A 209 -22.99 -10.79 14.54
N ILE A 210 -23.55 -10.70 13.33
CA ILE A 210 -24.51 -11.69 12.83
C ILE A 210 -23.84 -13.06 12.68
N THR A 211 -22.64 -13.10 12.09
CA THR A 211 -21.86 -14.33 11.88
C THR A 211 -21.45 -14.95 13.21
N ASN A 212 -20.95 -14.16 14.16
CA ASN A 212 -20.67 -14.57 15.54
C ASN A 212 -21.88 -15.26 16.19
N ASN A 213 -23.08 -14.67 16.06
CA ASN A 213 -24.28 -15.25 16.64
C ASN A 213 -24.73 -16.55 15.94
N ILE A 214 -24.63 -16.65 14.61
CA ILE A 214 -24.96 -17.88 13.86
C ILE A 214 -23.99 -19.02 14.21
N VAL A 215 -22.68 -18.77 14.16
CA VAL A 215 -21.63 -19.77 14.44
C VAL A 215 -21.71 -20.28 15.88
N ASN A 216 -21.98 -19.40 16.85
CA ASN A 216 -22.19 -19.77 18.26
C ASN A 216 -23.58 -20.37 18.56
N GLN A 217 -24.45 -20.54 17.56
CA GLN A 217 -25.81 -21.10 17.67
C GLN A 217 -26.74 -20.26 18.59
N THR A 218 -26.50 -18.95 18.66
CA THR A 218 -27.39 -17.96 19.28
C THR A 218 -28.59 -17.70 18.36
N GLU A 219 -29.72 -17.28 18.94
CA GLU A 219 -30.91 -16.92 18.16
C GLU A 219 -30.71 -15.60 17.42
N VAL A 220 -30.51 -15.65 16.10
CA VAL A 220 -30.58 -14.47 15.22
C VAL A 220 -32.04 -14.27 14.78
N ASN A 221 -32.70 -13.30 15.40
CA ASN A 221 -34.05 -12.87 15.06
C ASN A 221 -34.10 -11.34 14.83
N GLU A 222 -35.26 -10.83 14.42
CA GLU A 222 -35.48 -9.41 14.08
C GLU A 222 -35.10 -8.44 15.22
N THR A 223 -35.31 -8.83 16.49
CA THR A 223 -34.91 -8.03 17.66
C THR A 223 -33.39 -8.06 17.87
N VAL A 224 -32.74 -9.20 17.67
CA VAL A 224 -31.27 -9.31 17.78
C VAL A 224 -30.58 -8.54 16.65
N ILE A 225 -31.07 -8.66 15.42
CA ILE A 225 -30.59 -7.87 14.27
C ILE A 225 -30.75 -6.36 14.53
N ASN A 226 -31.92 -5.91 15.00
CA ASN A 226 -32.15 -4.51 15.36
C ASN A 226 -31.14 -4.02 16.41
N ASN A 227 -30.88 -4.81 17.46
CA ASN A 227 -29.98 -4.41 18.55
C ASN A 227 -28.52 -4.35 18.11
N ILE A 228 -28.07 -5.25 17.23
CA ILE A 228 -26.73 -5.21 16.61
C ILE A 228 -26.59 -3.92 15.79
N ILE A 229 -27.55 -3.64 14.90
CA ILE A 229 -27.51 -2.47 14.02
C ILE A 229 -27.47 -1.17 14.84
N VAL A 230 -28.37 -1.01 15.81
CA VAL A 230 -28.39 0.17 16.69
C VAL A 230 -27.04 0.35 17.40
N SER A 231 -26.50 -0.71 18.00
CA SER A 231 -25.22 -0.62 18.72
C SER A 231 -24.04 -0.21 17.82
N VAL A 232 -23.98 -0.71 16.59
CA VAL A 232 -22.88 -0.39 15.66
C VAL A 232 -23.00 1.05 15.14
N ILE A 233 -24.20 1.51 14.75
CA ILE A 233 -24.35 2.86 14.20
C ILE A 233 -24.25 3.94 15.28
N GLU A 234 -24.71 3.66 16.51
CA GLU A 234 -24.46 4.53 17.69
C GLU A 234 -22.96 4.69 17.94
N GLU A 235 -22.16 3.62 17.82
CA GLU A 235 -20.70 3.71 17.96
C GLU A 235 -20.05 4.56 16.87
N LYS A 236 -20.56 4.50 15.62
CA LYS A 236 -20.06 5.35 14.53
C LYS A 236 -20.62 6.78 14.57
N GLY A 237 -21.41 7.13 15.59
CA GLY A 237 -21.91 8.47 15.84
C GLY A 237 -23.19 8.86 15.07
N ILE A 238 -23.92 7.87 14.52
CA ILE A 238 -25.23 8.07 13.90
C ILE A 238 -26.31 7.88 14.98
N ASP A 239 -27.21 8.86 15.13
CA ASP A 239 -28.36 8.72 16.03
C ASP A 239 -29.48 7.87 15.36
N PRO A 240 -29.88 6.72 15.94
CA PRO A 240 -30.90 5.84 15.37
C PRO A 240 -32.33 6.41 15.45
N GLU A 241 -32.60 7.43 16.27
CA GLU A 241 -33.89 8.13 16.31
C GLU A 241 -33.97 9.25 15.26
N GLU A 242 -32.83 9.87 14.88
CA GLU A 242 -32.77 10.84 13.78
C GLU A 242 -32.71 10.17 12.39
N HIS A 243 -32.20 8.94 12.30
CA HIS A 243 -31.99 8.19 11.06
C HIS A 243 -32.69 6.82 10.97
N PRO A 244 -34.03 6.76 11.09
CA PRO A 244 -34.78 5.50 11.04
C PRO A 244 -34.71 4.78 9.67
N GLU A 245 -34.51 5.51 8.57
CA GLU A 245 -34.36 4.92 7.23
C GLU A 245 -33.10 4.05 7.12
N ILE A 246 -31.95 4.53 7.62
CA ILE A 246 -30.67 3.81 7.68
C ILE A 246 -30.82 2.53 8.50
N VAL A 247 -31.52 2.61 9.62
CA VAL A 247 -31.79 1.48 10.51
C VAL A 247 -32.64 0.40 9.81
N ASP A 248 -33.64 0.78 9.02
CA ASP A 248 -34.50 -0.17 8.31
C ASP A 248 -33.84 -0.75 7.04
N GLU A 249 -33.06 0.04 6.29
CA GLU A 249 -32.24 -0.45 5.17
C GLU A 249 -31.19 -1.47 5.66
N LEU A 250 -30.51 -1.19 6.77
CA LEU A 250 -29.57 -2.12 7.41
C LEU A 250 -30.25 -3.40 7.90
N LYS A 251 -31.49 -3.34 8.43
CA LYS A 251 -32.24 -4.55 8.86
C LYS A 251 -32.54 -5.47 7.68
N ASP A 252 -33.07 -4.92 6.59
CA ASP A 252 -33.43 -5.71 5.42
C ASP A 252 -32.19 -6.26 4.69
N TYR A 253 -31.02 -5.60 4.81
CA TYR A 253 -29.75 -6.19 4.39
C TYR A 253 -29.27 -7.29 5.35
N ALA A 254 -29.14 -7.00 6.64
CA ALA A 254 -28.67 -7.92 7.69
C ALA A 254 -29.42 -9.26 7.72
N LYS A 255 -30.75 -9.19 7.51
CA LYS A 255 -31.66 -10.34 7.46
C LYS A 255 -31.49 -11.21 6.21
N GLU A 256 -31.01 -10.64 5.11
CA GLU A 256 -30.65 -11.40 3.90
C GLU A 256 -29.22 -11.95 4.03
N TYR A 257 -28.29 -11.15 4.54
CA TYR A 257 -26.94 -11.60 4.90
C TYR A 257 -26.96 -12.82 5.83
N SER A 258 -27.81 -12.83 6.87
CA SER A 258 -27.94 -13.95 7.82
C SER A 258 -28.44 -15.27 7.21
N GLN A 259 -28.72 -15.31 5.91
CA GLN A 259 -29.13 -16.51 5.16
C GLN A 259 -28.08 -16.99 4.15
N THR A 260 -26.96 -16.26 3.98
CA THR A 260 -25.85 -16.61 3.08
C THR A 260 -24.94 -17.70 3.66
N ASP A 261 -24.17 -18.39 2.81
CA ASP A 261 -23.14 -19.32 3.29
C ASP A 261 -22.01 -18.60 4.03
N ALA A 262 -21.71 -17.35 3.64
CA ALA A 262 -20.72 -16.50 4.32
C ALA A 262 -21.09 -16.29 5.79
N ALA A 263 -22.34 -15.95 6.11
CA ALA A 263 -22.81 -15.76 7.48
C ALA A 263 -22.88 -17.05 8.32
N ALA A 264 -22.79 -18.22 7.68
CA ALA A 264 -22.74 -19.54 8.33
C ALA A 264 -21.31 -20.09 8.52
N ASN A 265 -20.28 -19.39 8.04
CA ASN A 265 -18.89 -19.84 8.08
C ASN A 265 -18.07 -19.08 9.13
N GLU A 266 -17.26 -19.80 9.92
CA GLU A 266 -16.38 -19.20 10.94
C GLU A 266 -15.20 -18.42 10.32
N ASP A 267 -14.69 -18.84 9.15
CA ASP A 267 -13.64 -18.10 8.43
C ASP A 267 -14.04 -16.64 8.15
N THR A 268 -15.34 -16.38 7.93
CA THR A 268 -15.86 -15.08 7.48
C THR A 268 -15.58 -13.97 8.49
N ILE A 269 -15.59 -14.28 9.79
CA ILE A 269 -15.23 -13.31 10.84
C ILE A 269 -13.79 -12.82 10.65
N GLN A 270 -12.87 -13.75 10.40
CA GLN A 270 -11.47 -13.43 10.11
C GLN A 270 -11.35 -12.67 8.78
N GLN A 271 -12.02 -13.09 7.71
CA GLN A 271 -11.98 -12.37 6.43
C GLN A 271 -12.49 -10.92 6.55
N LEU A 272 -13.53 -10.68 7.36
CA LEU A 272 -14.07 -9.34 7.59
C LEU A 272 -13.12 -8.47 8.42
N GLN A 273 -12.47 -9.04 9.44
CA GLN A 273 -11.42 -8.36 10.22
C GLN A 273 -10.19 -8.02 9.35
N GLU A 274 -9.74 -8.95 8.51
CA GLU A 274 -8.65 -8.76 7.54
C GLU A 274 -8.99 -7.72 6.46
N SER A 275 -10.28 -7.52 6.14
CA SER A 275 -10.74 -6.48 5.20
C SER A 275 -10.92 -5.10 5.83
N THR A 276 -11.39 -5.03 7.08
CA THR A 276 -11.58 -3.76 7.81
C THR A 276 -10.30 -3.22 8.45
N THR A 277 -9.25 -4.04 8.48
CA THR A 277 -7.88 -3.70 8.85
C THR A 277 -7.39 -2.46 8.09
N PRO A 278 -7.11 -1.32 8.76
CA PRO A 278 -6.78 -0.08 8.07
C PRO A 278 -5.44 -0.15 7.31
N VAL A 279 -5.51 -0.06 5.99
CA VAL A 279 -4.34 0.09 5.11
C VAL A 279 -3.87 1.56 5.13
N TRP A 280 -2.55 1.77 5.17
CA TRP A 280 -1.99 3.13 5.28
C TRP A 280 -2.24 4.01 4.03
N SER A 281 -2.30 3.43 2.83
CA SER A 281 -2.68 4.15 1.59
C SER A 281 -3.99 4.91 1.74
N ASP A 282 -4.99 4.23 2.28
CA ASP A 282 -6.36 4.71 2.39
C ASP A 282 -6.42 5.84 3.44
N ALA A 283 -5.73 5.67 4.57
CA ALA A 283 -5.56 6.72 5.56
C ALA A 283 -4.82 7.95 4.99
N LEU A 284 -3.72 7.75 4.24
CA LEU A 284 -2.91 8.82 3.66
C LEU A 284 -3.69 9.67 2.65
N THR A 285 -4.56 9.07 1.82
CA THR A 285 -5.44 9.82 0.91
C THR A 285 -6.53 10.64 1.60
N GLN A 286 -6.86 10.33 2.85
CA GLN A 286 -7.87 11.05 3.64
C GLN A 286 -7.28 12.20 4.49
N LEU A 287 -5.95 12.38 4.52
CA LEU A 287 -5.31 13.47 5.26
C LEU A 287 -5.44 14.81 4.52
N ASP A 288 -5.54 15.90 5.30
CA ASP A 288 -5.58 17.27 4.77
C ASP A 288 -4.15 17.82 4.56
N PRO A 289 -3.66 17.94 3.31
CA PRO A 289 -2.32 18.44 3.04
C PRO A 289 -2.18 19.96 3.27
N SER A 290 -3.25 20.67 3.64
CA SER A 290 -3.22 22.11 3.92
C SER A 290 -2.95 22.47 5.40
N LEU A 291 -2.91 21.48 6.31
CA LEU A 291 -2.52 21.69 7.71
C LEU A 291 -1.11 22.31 7.81
N THR A 292 -0.96 23.41 8.56
CA THR A 292 0.35 24.04 8.77
C THR A 292 1.19 23.30 9.81
N TYR A 293 2.49 23.59 9.88
CA TYR A 293 3.35 23.05 10.93
C TYR A 293 2.92 23.53 12.32
N ALA A 294 2.45 24.77 12.44
CA ALA A 294 1.90 25.31 13.68
C ALA A 294 0.61 24.57 14.12
N ASP A 295 -0.26 24.18 13.18
CA ASP A 295 -1.43 23.34 13.47
C ASP A 295 -1.01 21.94 13.92
N ALA A 296 -0.03 21.33 13.23
CA ALA A 296 0.53 20.02 13.59
C ALA A 296 1.12 20.03 15.02
N GLN A 297 1.88 21.06 15.38
CA GLN A 297 2.43 21.24 16.73
C GLN A 297 1.36 21.47 17.81
N ALA A 298 0.17 21.95 17.44
CA ALA A 298 -0.94 22.17 18.37
C ALA A 298 -1.79 20.92 18.63
N ARG A 299 -1.58 19.83 17.88
CA ARG A 299 -2.30 18.56 18.06
C ARG A 299 -1.92 17.88 19.40
N PRO A 300 -2.84 17.16 20.06
CA PRO A 300 -2.51 16.34 21.21
C PRO A 300 -1.46 15.28 20.83
N ARG A 301 -0.39 15.13 21.61
CA ARG A 301 0.57 14.05 21.40
C ARG A 301 -0.08 12.70 21.69
N LEU A 302 0.17 11.71 20.82
CA LEU A 302 -0.21 10.32 21.04
C LEU A 302 0.54 9.76 22.26
N ASP A 303 -0.18 9.10 23.15
CA ASP A 303 0.38 8.40 24.32
C ASP A 303 -0.24 7.01 24.44
N PHE A 304 0.49 6.02 23.93
CA PHE A 304 0.13 4.59 24.03
C PHE A 304 0.78 3.93 25.27
N SER A 305 1.48 4.67 26.14
CA SER A 305 2.35 4.08 27.18
C SER A 305 1.63 3.32 28.29
N GLN A 306 0.30 3.45 28.37
CA GLN A 306 -0.56 2.77 29.35
C GLN A 306 -1.59 1.83 28.68
N ASP A 307 -1.48 1.59 27.38
CA ASP A 307 -2.40 0.71 26.64
C ASP A 307 -1.79 -0.69 26.46
N ASP A 308 -2.25 -1.63 27.28
CA ASP A 308 -1.82 -3.04 27.25
C ASP A 308 -2.19 -3.78 25.94
N ASN A 309 -3.05 -3.20 25.08
CA ASN A 309 -3.41 -3.77 23.77
C ASN A 309 -2.43 -3.35 22.66
N ILE A 310 -1.69 -2.25 22.85
CA ILE A 310 -0.75 -1.72 21.86
C ILE A 310 0.67 -2.24 22.14
N MET A 311 1.30 -2.82 21.11
CA MET A 311 2.63 -3.42 21.19
C MET A 311 3.68 -2.44 21.74
N PRO A 312 4.54 -2.87 22.69
CA PRO A 312 5.61 -2.04 23.24
C PRO A 312 6.55 -1.43 22.19
N GLU A 313 6.71 -2.09 21.04
CA GLU A 313 7.43 -1.56 19.88
C GLU A 313 6.80 -0.26 19.32
N ILE A 314 5.46 -0.20 19.21
CA ILE A 314 4.72 0.97 18.74
C ILE A 314 4.77 2.08 19.79
N GLN A 315 4.63 1.72 21.07
CA GLN A 315 4.81 2.65 22.19
C GLN A 315 6.22 3.28 22.18
N SER A 316 7.25 2.47 21.90
CA SER A 316 8.65 2.90 21.81
C SER A 316 8.91 3.79 20.60
N LEU A 317 8.42 3.42 19.41
CA LEU A 317 8.57 4.22 18.19
C LEU A 317 7.83 5.57 18.31
N THR A 318 6.65 5.60 18.93
CA THR A 318 5.89 6.82 19.24
C THR A 318 6.67 7.72 20.20
N SER A 319 7.26 7.14 21.25
CA SER A 319 8.12 7.86 22.20
C SER A 319 9.37 8.43 21.51
N LYS A 320 9.96 7.68 20.57
CA LYS A 320 11.10 8.12 19.78
C LYS A 320 10.74 9.27 18.84
N PHE A 321 9.62 9.17 18.12
CA PHE A 321 9.14 10.22 17.21
C PHE A 321 9.02 11.59 17.91
N TYR A 322 8.38 11.66 19.08
CA TYR A 322 8.29 12.92 19.82
C TYR A 322 9.63 13.37 20.41
N ASN A 323 10.54 12.45 20.73
CA ASN A 323 11.91 12.78 21.18
C ASN A 323 12.77 13.37 20.05
N ASP A 324 12.64 12.84 18.83
CA ASP A 324 13.26 13.38 17.62
C ASP A 324 12.74 14.80 17.32
N LEU A 325 11.41 15.00 17.39
CA LEU A 325 10.78 16.32 17.22
C LEU A 325 11.24 17.33 18.28
N ASP A 326 11.33 16.93 19.55
CA ASP A 326 11.85 17.77 20.65
C ASP A 326 13.35 18.10 20.48
N GLN A 327 14.07 17.37 19.62
CA GLN A 327 15.45 17.64 19.20
C GLN A 327 15.56 18.31 17.81
N ALA A 328 14.43 18.62 17.16
CA ALA A 328 14.34 19.15 15.79
C ALA A 328 15.03 18.27 14.72
N LEU A 329 14.97 16.94 14.88
CA LEU A 329 15.37 15.96 13.88
C LEU A 329 14.22 15.68 12.91
N SER A 330 14.54 15.35 11.64
CA SER A 330 13.53 14.94 10.65
C SER A 330 12.87 13.63 11.08
N PRO A 331 11.53 13.57 11.21
CA PRO A 331 10.86 12.35 11.62
C PRO A 331 10.64 11.34 10.48
N LEU A 332 11.11 11.60 9.24
CA LEU A 332 10.98 10.68 8.09
C LEU A 332 11.56 9.29 8.39
N ALA A 333 12.65 9.22 9.15
CA ALA A 333 13.21 7.95 9.61
C ALA A 333 12.19 7.14 10.45
N ASN A 334 11.37 7.78 11.28
CA ASN A 334 10.34 7.10 12.07
C ASN A 334 9.15 6.65 11.21
N TYR A 335 8.85 7.37 10.12
CA TYR A 335 7.90 6.90 9.10
C TYR A 335 8.41 5.60 8.47
N SER A 336 9.67 5.56 8.04
CA SER A 336 10.31 4.33 7.54
C SER A 336 10.29 3.18 8.56
N TYR A 337 10.67 3.44 9.82
CA TYR A 337 10.66 2.42 10.89
C TYR A 337 9.26 1.86 11.18
N SER A 338 8.17 2.59 10.89
CA SER A 338 6.81 2.03 11.02
C SER A 338 6.59 0.82 10.09
N PHE A 339 7.13 0.87 8.86
CA PHE A 339 7.04 -0.23 7.90
C PHE A 339 8.02 -1.36 8.19
N VAL A 340 9.13 -1.12 8.88
CA VAL A 340 10.00 -2.20 9.38
C VAL A 340 9.19 -3.12 10.29
N LEU A 341 8.49 -2.54 11.28
CA LEU A 341 7.70 -3.30 12.24
C LEU A 341 6.55 -4.04 11.56
N GLU A 342 5.85 -3.37 10.63
CA GLU A 342 4.73 -3.94 9.89
C GLU A 342 5.15 -5.03 8.89
N SER A 343 6.31 -4.90 8.25
CA SER A 343 6.81 -5.91 7.30
C SER A 343 7.36 -7.14 8.02
N LEU A 344 7.97 -6.98 9.20
CA LEU A 344 8.42 -8.10 10.03
C LEU A 344 7.29 -8.75 10.83
N ASN A 345 6.16 -8.04 11.05
CA ASN A 345 4.97 -8.57 11.71
C ASN A 345 3.69 -8.19 10.94
N PRO A 346 3.41 -8.86 9.79
CA PRO A 346 2.19 -8.57 9.00
C PRO A 346 0.91 -8.90 9.77
N GLU A 347 0.95 -9.88 10.69
CA GLU A 347 -0.18 -10.37 11.47
C GLU A 347 -0.48 -9.54 12.74
N MET A 348 -0.13 -8.24 12.73
CA MET A 348 -0.58 -7.31 13.78
C MET A 348 -2.11 -7.18 13.80
N THR A 349 -2.65 -7.03 15.01
CA THR A 349 -4.08 -6.80 15.24
C THR A 349 -4.53 -5.44 14.69
N THR A 350 -5.83 -5.27 14.50
CA THR A 350 -6.46 -4.05 13.98
C THR A 350 -6.07 -2.80 14.78
N GLU A 351 -6.03 -2.89 16.11
CA GLU A 351 -5.68 -1.80 17.03
C GLU A 351 -4.21 -1.38 16.86
N ASN A 352 -3.33 -2.35 16.62
CA ASN A 352 -1.89 -2.11 16.41
C ASN A 352 -1.63 -1.46 15.04
N LYS A 353 -2.33 -1.89 13.99
CA LYS A 353 -2.30 -1.24 12.67
C LYS A 353 -2.92 0.17 12.70
N GLN A 354 -4.00 0.37 13.46
CA GLN A 354 -4.56 1.69 13.75
C GLN A 354 -3.56 2.61 14.48
N ALA A 355 -2.88 2.13 15.52
CA ALA A 355 -1.88 2.91 16.27
C ALA A 355 -0.67 3.31 15.40
N LEU A 356 -0.22 2.42 14.50
CA LEU A 356 0.79 2.77 13.48
C LEU A 356 0.28 3.83 12.50
N ASN A 357 -0.95 3.71 11.99
CA ASN A 357 -1.51 4.70 11.06
C ASN A 357 -1.78 6.06 11.74
N ALA A 358 -2.14 6.09 13.02
CA ALA A 358 -2.20 7.31 13.82
C ALA A 358 -0.82 7.96 13.97
N LEU A 359 0.22 7.17 14.29
CA LEU A 359 1.60 7.66 14.36
C LEU A 359 2.09 8.20 13.00
N ARG A 360 1.86 7.47 11.90
CA ARG A 360 2.17 7.90 10.52
C ARG A 360 1.44 9.19 10.15
N THR A 361 0.20 9.37 10.59
CA THR A 361 -0.58 10.61 10.42
C THR A 361 0.07 11.80 11.13
N GLU A 362 0.52 11.64 12.37
CA GLU A 362 1.22 12.72 13.07
C GLU A 362 2.58 13.03 12.43
N ILE A 363 3.32 12.02 11.95
CA ILE A 363 4.58 12.23 11.22
C ILE A 363 4.33 12.97 9.90
N PHE A 364 3.27 12.61 9.15
CA PHE A 364 2.86 13.30 7.93
C PHE A 364 2.61 14.79 8.18
N TYR A 365 1.74 15.14 9.14
CA TYR A 365 1.40 16.54 9.38
C TYR A 365 2.62 17.39 9.81
N HIS A 366 3.55 16.81 10.58
CA HIS A 366 4.77 17.50 10.96
C HIS A 366 5.71 17.73 9.75
N LEU A 367 5.95 16.73 8.91
CA LEU A 367 6.80 16.88 7.71
C LEU A 367 6.16 17.77 6.65
N ASN A 368 4.91 17.50 6.29
CA ASN A 368 4.17 18.25 5.27
C ASN A 368 4.08 19.74 5.62
N GLY A 369 3.81 20.05 6.90
CA GLY A 369 3.83 21.42 7.40
C GLY A 369 5.22 22.06 7.33
N GLN A 370 6.28 21.35 7.78
CA GLN A 370 7.66 21.86 7.71
C GLN A 370 8.10 22.16 6.27
N TRP A 371 7.80 21.27 5.32
CA TRP A 371 8.17 21.42 3.91
C TRP A 371 7.35 22.52 3.24
N ALA A 372 6.06 22.62 3.53
CA ALA A 372 5.21 23.71 3.04
C ALA A 372 5.67 25.09 3.57
N GLU A 373 6.12 25.19 4.82
CA GLU A 373 6.71 26.43 5.36
C GLU A 373 8.10 26.74 4.79
N MET A 374 8.90 25.73 4.47
CA MET A 374 10.27 25.91 3.95
C MET A 374 10.32 26.22 2.45
N PHE A 375 9.46 25.58 1.66
CA PHE A 375 9.48 25.63 0.19
C PHE A 375 8.23 26.30 -0.42
N GLY A 376 7.27 26.71 0.40
CA GLY A 376 6.01 27.35 -0.05
C GLY A 376 4.96 26.38 -0.60
N SER A 377 5.29 25.08 -0.70
CA SER A 377 4.38 23.98 -1.05
C SER A 377 4.97 22.65 -0.60
N SER A 378 4.16 21.60 -0.57
CA SER A 378 4.59 20.22 -0.27
C SER A 378 3.94 19.27 -1.27
N GLN A 379 4.66 18.23 -1.69
CA GLN A 379 4.17 17.12 -2.51
C GLN A 379 4.28 15.76 -1.78
N LEU A 380 4.49 15.81 -0.45
CA LEU A 380 4.76 14.63 0.39
C LEU A 380 3.66 13.55 0.28
N GLN A 381 2.39 13.96 0.23
CA GLN A 381 1.25 13.04 0.13
C GLN A 381 1.28 12.24 -1.18
N SER A 382 1.55 12.90 -2.31
CA SER A 382 1.70 12.25 -3.61
C SER A 382 2.95 11.37 -3.67
N GLN A 383 4.10 11.83 -3.15
CA GLN A 383 5.34 11.04 -3.18
C GLN A 383 5.22 9.75 -2.34
N TRP A 384 4.64 9.84 -1.14
CA TRP A 384 4.41 8.67 -0.30
C TRP A 384 3.39 7.71 -0.93
N MET A 385 2.33 8.22 -1.57
CA MET A 385 1.40 7.36 -2.32
C MET A 385 2.08 6.69 -3.52
N GLU A 386 2.98 7.38 -4.23
CA GLU A 386 3.76 6.80 -5.33
C GLU A 386 4.70 5.69 -4.83
N ASN A 387 5.43 5.91 -3.73
CA ASN A 387 6.35 4.92 -3.16
C ASN A 387 5.59 3.68 -2.66
N LEU A 388 4.46 3.87 -1.96
CA LEU A 388 3.54 2.80 -1.55
C LEU A 388 3.04 2.02 -2.77
N ASN A 389 2.40 2.68 -3.73
CA ASN A 389 1.84 2.03 -4.92
C ASN A 389 2.90 1.30 -5.74
N SER A 390 4.11 1.85 -5.85
CA SER A 390 5.23 1.24 -6.56
C SER A 390 5.69 -0.05 -5.89
N PHE A 391 5.81 -0.06 -4.55
CA PHE A 391 6.21 -1.27 -3.82
C PHE A 391 5.09 -2.33 -3.77
N GLU A 392 3.81 -1.92 -3.64
CA GLU A 392 2.67 -2.85 -3.76
C GLU A 392 2.62 -3.50 -5.15
N ASN A 393 2.74 -2.70 -6.21
CA ASN A 393 2.78 -3.21 -7.58
C ASN A 393 4.00 -4.12 -7.81
N LEU A 394 5.17 -3.78 -7.26
CA LEU A 394 6.37 -4.60 -7.37
C LEU A 394 6.20 -5.96 -6.69
N LYS A 395 5.62 -6.03 -5.49
CA LYS A 395 5.30 -7.32 -4.83
C LYS A 395 4.40 -8.23 -5.69
N LEU A 396 3.61 -7.63 -6.58
CA LEU A 396 2.66 -8.32 -7.45
C LEU A 396 3.22 -8.63 -8.85
N SER A 397 4.26 -7.93 -9.31
CA SER A 397 4.87 -8.11 -10.64
C SER A 397 6.24 -8.79 -10.62
N ASP A 398 7.04 -8.56 -9.57
CA ASP A 398 8.26 -9.30 -9.26
C ASP A 398 8.44 -9.41 -7.72
N PRO A 399 7.81 -10.42 -7.08
CA PRO A 399 7.93 -10.64 -5.64
C PRO A 399 9.37 -10.96 -5.18
N VAL A 400 10.26 -11.38 -6.10
CA VAL A 400 11.67 -11.63 -5.76
C VAL A 400 12.44 -10.31 -5.64
N LEU A 401 12.23 -9.38 -6.58
CA LEU A 401 12.78 -8.03 -6.48
C LEU A 401 12.22 -7.27 -5.28
N ALA A 402 10.92 -7.44 -4.98
CA ALA A 402 10.31 -6.87 -3.79
C ALA A 402 10.93 -7.40 -2.48
N GLU A 403 11.26 -8.69 -2.39
CA GLU A 403 12.00 -9.22 -1.23
C GLU A 403 13.43 -8.69 -1.18
N ILE A 404 14.13 -8.54 -2.30
CA ILE A 404 15.46 -7.88 -2.34
C ILE A 404 15.37 -6.45 -1.79
N TYR A 405 14.39 -5.66 -2.23
CA TYR A 405 14.16 -4.30 -1.73
C TYR A 405 13.83 -4.30 -0.23
N LEU A 406 12.99 -5.24 0.23
CA LEU A 406 12.63 -5.40 1.63
C LEU A 406 13.83 -5.78 2.52
N GLN A 407 14.69 -6.68 2.06
CA GLN A 407 15.92 -7.07 2.78
C GLN A 407 16.92 -5.90 2.89
N ILE A 408 17.03 -5.04 1.86
CA ILE A 408 17.79 -3.79 1.94
C ILE A 408 17.15 -2.84 2.96
N GLY A 409 15.83 -2.64 2.92
CA GLY A 409 15.10 -1.77 3.84
C GLY A 409 15.21 -2.19 5.31
N ILE A 410 15.16 -3.51 5.59
CA ILE A 410 15.35 -4.08 6.94
C ILE A 410 16.82 -3.99 7.38
N GLN A 411 17.79 -4.07 6.48
CA GLN A 411 19.21 -3.93 6.86
C GLN A 411 19.59 -2.47 7.14
N THR A 412 19.07 -1.53 6.34
CA THR A 412 19.44 -0.10 6.34
C THR A 412 18.54 0.77 7.21
N GLY A 413 17.29 0.37 7.42
CA GLY A 413 16.23 1.23 7.94
C GLY A 413 15.57 2.13 6.89
N LEU A 414 15.86 1.97 5.59
CA LEU A 414 15.31 2.77 4.49
C LEU A 414 14.25 1.97 3.71
N MET A 415 13.02 1.90 4.21
CA MET A 415 11.97 1.03 3.66
C MET A 415 11.41 1.54 2.32
N PRO A 416 11.08 0.66 1.35
CA PRO A 416 10.57 1.07 0.03
C PRO A 416 9.19 1.75 0.06
N GLN A 417 8.44 1.66 1.16
CA GLN A 417 7.23 2.47 1.40
C GLN A 417 7.52 3.95 1.74
N ALA A 418 8.78 4.29 2.02
CA ALA A 418 9.24 5.63 2.41
C ALA A 418 10.26 6.23 1.43
N TYR A 419 11.06 5.40 0.75
CA TYR A 419 12.11 5.80 -0.19
C TYR A 419 11.90 5.14 -1.55
N SER A 420 12.25 5.82 -2.63
CA SER A 420 12.15 5.26 -3.99
C SER A 420 13.34 4.32 -4.26
N TYR A 421 13.13 3.22 -4.99
CA TYR A 421 14.14 2.18 -5.21
C TYR A 421 14.29 1.86 -6.70
N HIS A 422 15.51 2.02 -7.21
CA HIS A 422 15.83 1.95 -8.64
C HIS A 422 16.92 0.90 -8.89
N VAL A 423 16.73 -0.04 -9.83
CA VAL A 423 17.79 -1.00 -10.20
C VAL A 423 18.67 -0.40 -11.28
N MET A 424 19.96 -0.27 -11.01
CA MET A 424 20.92 0.36 -11.92
C MET A 424 21.57 -0.66 -12.87
N ASP A 425 21.88 -1.87 -12.38
CA ASP A 425 22.46 -2.97 -13.16
C ASP A 425 22.37 -4.30 -12.38
N GLN A 426 22.66 -5.44 -13.03
CA GLN A 426 22.95 -6.72 -12.38
C GLN A 426 24.21 -7.40 -12.96
N GLU A 427 25.32 -7.37 -12.21
CA GLU A 427 26.51 -8.16 -12.52
C GLU A 427 26.44 -9.56 -11.88
N GLY A 428 25.80 -10.51 -12.58
CA GLY A 428 25.75 -11.91 -12.16
C GLY A 428 24.82 -12.13 -10.95
N SER A 429 25.37 -12.32 -9.75
CA SER A 429 24.59 -12.40 -8.51
C SER A 429 24.43 -11.05 -7.80
N ILE A 430 25.12 -10.00 -8.25
CA ILE A 430 25.11 -8.67 -7.62
C ILE A 430 24.09 -7.79 -8.32
N VAL A 431 23.00 -7.43 -7.63
CA VAL A 431 22.05 -6.41 -8.08
C VAL A 431 22.47 -5.06 -7.50
N PHE A 432 22.58 -4.03 -8.33
CA PHE A 432 22.95 -2.66 -7.95
C PHE A 432 21.68 -1.83 -7.82
N ILE A 433 21.44 -1.25 -6.65
CA ILE A 433 20.18 -0.58 -6.32
C ILE A 433 20.46 0.79 -5.69
N ASP A 434 19.87 1.82 -6.27
CA ASP A 434 19.87 3.17 -5.73
C ASP A 434 18.59 3.39 -4.92
N VAL A 435 18.76 3.85 -3.68
CA VAL A 435 17.67 4.18 -2.74
C VAL A 435 17.63 5.70 -2.57
N VAL A 436 16.50 6.30 -2.92
CA VAL A 436 16.36 7.75 -3.12
C VAL A 436 15.42 8.35 -2.08
N GLU A 437 15.92 9.36 -1.39
CA GLU A 437 15.19 10.30 -0.54
C GLU A 437 14.96 11.58 -1.34
N ASP A 438 13.74 11.81 -1.83
CA ASP A 438 13.34 13.10 -2.40
C ASP A 438 12.70 13.96 -1.30
N ALA A 439 13.34 15.09 -1.00
CA ALA A 439 12.88 16.08 -0.02
C ALA A 439 12.40 17.39 -0.68
N GLY A 440 12.14 17.40 -1.99
CA GLY A 440 11.60 18.52 -2.76
C GLY A 440 12.63 19.56 -3.20
N ASP A 441 13.59 19.93 -2.34
CA ASP A 441 14.71 20.83 -2.70
C ASP A 441 16.08 20.12 -2.76
N HIS A 442 16.17 18.92 -2.18
CA HIS A 442 17.33 18.05 -2.29
C HIS A 442 16.91 16.59 -2.53
N ILE A 443 17.65 15.92 -3.41
CA ILE A 443 17.57 14.48 -3.65
C ILE A 443 18.83 13.87 -3.04
N ASN A 444 18.65 12.91 -2.14
CA ASN A 444 19.73 12.19 -1.47
C ASN A 444 19.69 10.71 -1.88
N THR A 445 20.72 10.24 -2.58
CA THR A 445 20.79 8.89 -3.13
C THR A 445 21.80 8.03 -2.39
N SER A 446 21.36 6.88 -1.88
CA SER A 446 22.20 5.87 -1.23
C SER A 446 22.37 4.66 -2.16
N HIS A 447 23.61 4.42 -2.58
CA HIS A 447 23.94 3.34 -3.52
C HIS A 447 24.23 2.03 -2.77
N TYR A 448 23.47 0.97 -3.06
CA TYR A 448 23.61 -0.35 -2.44
C TYR A 448 23.82 -1.48 -3.47
N LYS A 449 24.33 -2.61 -2.97
CA LYS A 449 24.43 -3.88 -3.69
C LYS A 449 23.75 -4.97 -2.89
N TYR A 450 22.99 -5.84 -3.57
CA TYR A 450 22.48 -7.09 -3.00
C TYR A 450 23.14 -8.28 -3.69
N ASP A 451 23.83 -9.13 -2.93
CA ASP A 451 24.37 -10.40 -3.45
C ASP A 451 23.38 -11.54 -3.26
N ILE A 452 22.68 -11.91 -4.34
CA ILE A 452 21.76 -13.05 -4.43
C ILE A 452 22.40 -14.36 -3.94
N ALA A 453 23.71 -14.53 -4.12
CA ALA A 453 24.41 -15.77 -3.76
C ALA A 453 24.67 -15.92 -2.24
N THR A 454 24.58 -14.85 -1.45
CA THR A 454 24.82 -14.87 0.00
C THR A 454 23.74 -14.20 0.86
N GLY A 455 22.83 -13.44 0.25
CA GLY A 455 21.86 -12.59 0.95
C GLY A 455 22.48 -11.33 1.58
N THR A 456 23.70 -10.94 1.17
CA THR A 456 24.43 -9.82 1.78
C THR A 456 24.06 -8.49 1.11
N VAL A 457 23.70 -7.49 1.93
CA VAL A 457 23.63 -6.08 1.50
C VAL A 457 24.98 -5.41 1.72
N LEU A 458 25.50 -4.73 0.69
CA LEU A 458 26.73 -3.94 0.76
C LEU A 458 26.47 -2.48 0.38
N ASP A 459 27.20 -1.57 1.00
CA ASP A 459 27.35 -0.19 0.52
C ASP A 459 28.17 -0.21 -0.78
N ALA A 460 27.61 0.35 -1.86
CA ALA A 460 28.18 0.18 -3.20
C ALA A 460 29.46 0.99 -3.43
N VAL A 461 29.66 2.08 -2.67
CA VAL A 461 30.77 3.03 -2.79
C VAL A 461 32.02 2.52 -2.08
N THR A 462 31.85 1.89 -0.91
CA THR A 462 32.92 1.32 -0.09
C THR A 462 33.17 -0.16 -0.37
N ASP A 463 32.21 -0.86 -0.99
CA ASP A 463 32.21 -2.31 -1.22
C ASP A 463 32.27 -3.12 0.09
N THR A 464 31.62 -2.61 1.15
CA THR A 464 31.58 -3.24 2.48
C THR A 464 30.17 -3.62 2.92
N PRO A 465 29.97 -4.74 3.64
CA PRO A 465 28.65 -5.12 4.16
C PRO A 465 28.04 -4.04 5.05
N VAL A 466 26.78 -3.69 4.80
CA VAL A 466 26.04 -2.71 5.61
C VAL A 466 25.92 -3.23 7.04
N THR A 467 26.16 -2.35 8.03
CA THR A 467 25.95 -2.70 9.44
C THR A 467 24.44 -2.74 9.72
N PRO A 468 23.87 -3.84 10.28
CA PRO A 468 22.45 -3.93 10.55
C PRO A 468 21.97 -2.81 11.49
N MET A 469 20.76 -2.31 11.26
CA MET A 469 20.17 -1.26 12.08
C MET A 469 19.96 -1.70 13.54
N ASP A 470 20.27 -0.83 14.52
CA ASP A 470 20.03 -1.12 15.94
C ASP A 470 18.56 -0.92 16.29
N TYR A 471 17.74 -1.90 15.95
CA TYR A 471 16.32 -1.94 16.28
C TYR A 471 16.06 -2.05 17.79
N THR A 472 17.03 -2.48 18.62
CA THR A 472 16.89 -2.43 20.08
C THR A 472 16.88 -0.99 20.59
N SER A 473 17.63 -0.08 19.94
CA SER A 473 17.60 1.35 20.25
C SER A 473 16.30 2.06 19.81
N ILE A 474 15.58 1.53 18.83
CA ILE A 474 14.36 2.13 18.26
C ILE A 474 13.09 1.58 18.96
N PHE A 475 12.98 0.26 19.06
CA PHE A 475 11.76 -0.42 19.52
C PHE A 475 11.86 -0.98 20.95
N GLY A 476 12.96 -0.69 21.67
CA GLY A 476 13.23 -1.19 23.02
C GLY A 476 13.64 -2.67 23.10
N LYS A 477 13.51 -3.42 22.00
CA LYS A 477 13.94 -4.82 21.84
C LYS A 477 14.38 -5.08 20.40
N ASN A 478 15.09 -6.18 20.17
CA ASN A 478 15.33 -6.66 18.81
C ASN A 478 14.03 -7.19 18.20
N LEU A 479 13.81 -6.96 16.91
CA LEU A 479 12.67 -7.53 16.18
C LEU A 479 12.97 -8.97 15.73
N GLU A 480 11.92 -9.77 15.63
CA GLU A 480 11.94 -11.12 15.05
C GLU A 480 11.16 -11.06 13.72
N ASP A 481 11.58 -11.83 12.71
CA ASP A 481 10.80 -11.98 11.46
C ASP A 481 9.68 -12.99 11.71
N LEU A 482 8.45 -12.49 11.81
CA LEU A 482 7.24 -13.26 12.10
C LEU A 482 6.44 -13.62 10.84
N ARG A 483 6.98 -13.32 9.64
CA ARG A 483 6.34 -13.66 8.37
C ARG A 483 6.21 -15.18 8.21
N SER A 484 4.97 -15.67 8.07
CA SER A 484 4.65 -17.10 7.98
C SER A 484 5.34 -17.85 6.82
N ASN A 485 5.58 -17.16 5.69
CA ASN A 485 6.30 -17.69 4.54
C ASN A 485 6.92 -16.54 3.71
N PRO A 486 8.14 -16.07 4.04
CA PRO A 486 8.83 -15.03 3.26
C PRO A 486 9.18 -15.52 1.85
N VAL A 487 9.35 -14.60 0.90
CA VAL A 487 9.66 -14.96 -0.48
C VAL A 487 11.07 -15.53 -0.55
N THR A 488 11.24 -16.66 -1.25
CA THR A 488 12.56 -17.26 -1.48
C THR A 488 13.18 -16.68 -2.73
N ILE A 489 14.31 -15.97 -2.59
CA ILE A 489 15.10 -15.44 -3.71
C ILE A 489 15.87 -16.60 -4.39
N PRO A 490 15.61 -16.91 -5.68
CA PRO A 490 16.35 -17.94 -6.40
C PRO A 490 17.81 -17.56 -6.69
N ALA A 491 18.74 -18.51 -6.58
CA ALA A 491 20.17 -18.28 -6.82
C ALA A 491 20.52 -17.98 -8.30
N ASP A 492 19.57 -18.20 -9.21
CA ASP A 492 19.61 -17.93 -10.65
C ASP A 492 18.64 -16.82 -11.09
N TYR A 493 18.10 -16.04 -10.13
CA TYR A 493 17.27 -14.87 -10.42
C TYR A 493 18.00 -13.81 -11.24
N GLN A 494 17.30 -13.24 -12.22
CA GLN A 494 17.77 -12.14 -13.06
C GLN A 494 16.67 -11.07 -13.08
N VAL A 495 17.04 -9.82 -12.81
CA VAL A 495 16.13 -8.66 -12.89
C VAL A 495 15.64 -8.50 -14.33
N PRO A 496 14.32 -8.44 -14.59
CA PRO A 496 13.78 -8.16 -15.91
C PRO A 496 14.24 -6.81 -16.47
N GLU A 497 14.57 -6.77 -17.78
CA GLU A 497 15.16 -5.58 -18.45
C GLU A 497 14.34 -4.29 -18.26
N ASN A 498 13.04 -4.38 -17.99
CA ASN A 498 12.15 -3.23 -17.77
C ASN A 498 12.30 -2.55 -16.40
N TYR A 499 13.06 -3.13 -15.45
CA TYR A 499 13.38 -2.48 -14.16
C TYR A 499 14.79 -1.88 -14.13
N LEU A 500 15.62 -2.17 -15.14
CA LEU A 500 16.99 -1.64 -15.24
C LEU A 500 16.95 -0.21 -15.77
N GLU A 501 17.42 0.75 -14.98
CA GLU A 501 17.59 2.13 -15.45
C GLU A 501 18.65 2.18 -16.55
N ASN A 502 18.27 2.68 -17.72
CA ASN A 502 19.19 2.79 -18.84
C ASN A 502 20.16 3.97 -18.59
N PRO A 503 21.48 3.76 -18.48
CA PRO A 503 22.46 4.82 -18.20
C PRO A 503 22.61 5.85 -19.34
N GLN A 504 21.79 5.77 -20.39
CA GLN A 504 21.69 6.76 -21.46
C GLN A 504 20.53 7.76 -21.28
N SER A 505 19.59 7.56 -20.34
CA SER A 505 18.40 8.43 -20.20
C SER A 505 18.53 9.58 -19.18
N SER A 506 19.62 9.66 -18.42
CA SER A 506 19.84 10.70 -17.40
C SER A 506 20.51 11.98 -17.90
N GLU A 507 20.91 12.08 -19.17
CA GLU A 507 21.44 13.32 -19.78
C GLU A 507 20.32 14.30 -20.22
N SER A 508 19.52 14.79 -19.27
CA SER A 508 18.53 15.85 -19.50
C SER A 508 19.03 17.25 -19.08
N GLU A 509 19.65 17.93 -20.03
CA GLU A 509 19.84 19.40 -20.13
C GLU A 509 20.05 20.22 -18.83
N THR A 510 21.30 20.32 -18.37
CA THR A 510 21.77 21.44 -17.53
C THR A 510 22.82 22.30 -18.25
N THR A 511 22.41 22.95 -19.35
CA THR A 511 23.22 23.97 -20.03
C THR A 511 23.23 25.29 -19.24
N VAL A 512 24.10 25.38 -18.24
CA VAL A 512 24.45 26.66 -17.60
C VAL A 512 25.43 27.41 -18.49
N GLU A 513 24.99 28.49 -19.15
CA GLU A 513 25.88 29.37 -19.92
C GLU A 513 26.70 30.27 -18.98
N ASP A 514 27.94 29.87 -18.71
CA ASP A 514 28.92 30.62 -17.91
C ASP A 514 29.60 31.74 -18.74
N GLU A 515 28.93 32.91 -18.86
CA GLU A 515 29.51 34.11 -19.49
C GLU A 515 30.64 34.73 -18.63
N THR A 516 31.81 34.11 -18.65
CA THR A 516 33.05 34.65 -18.10
C THR A 516 33.50 35.90 -18.88
N THR A 517 33.14 37.08 -18.39
CA THR A 517 33.46 38.38 -19.02
C THR A 517 34.94 38.78 -18.89
N THR A 518 35.80 38.23 -19.76
CA THR A 518 37.20 38.69 -19.91
C THR A 518 37.31 39.91 -20.82
N ALA A 519 37.65 41.07 -20.25
CA ALA A 519 37.80 42.32 -20.99
C ALA A 519 39.23 42.52 -21.55
N SER A 520 39.35 42.74 -22.87
CA SER A 520 40.55 43.34 -23.49
C SER A 520 40.25 43.96 -24.87
N GLU A 521 40.69 45.21 -25.03
CA GLU A 521 41.23 45.93 -26.22
C GLU A 521 41.18 45.28 -27.63
N ALA A 522 40.96 46.00 -28.75
CA ALA A 522 40.70 47.44 -28.96
C ALA A 522 40.40 47.85 -30.45
N VAL A 523 39.65 48.96 -30.61
CA VAL A 523 39.86 50.09 -31.60
C VAL A 523 39.48 49.95 -33.11
N GLU A 524 39.11 51.11 -33.69
CA GLU A 524 38.83 51.49 -35.12
C GLU A 524 37.53 50.96 -35.80
N ASP A 525 36.75 51.71 -36.61
CA ASP A 525 36.58 53.18 -36.79
C ASP A 525 35.28 53.52 -37.61
N THR A 526 34.93 54.82 -37.68
CA THR A 526 34.11 55.55 -38.70
C THR A 526 32.56 55.67 -38.63
N THR A 527 32.14 56.92 -38.35
CA THR A 527 31.07 57.74 -39.01
C THR A 527 29.55 57.43 -38.93
N ALA A 528 28.84 58.33 -38.22
CA ALA A 528 27.71 59.21 -38.67
C ALA A 528 26.37 58.58 -39.18
N THR A 529 25.18 59.19 -39.00
CA THR A 529 24.84 60.65 -38.89
C THR A 529 23.50 60.89 -38.14
N GLU A 530 23.28 62.16 -37.74
CA GLU A 530 22.07 62.90 -37.24
C GLU A 530 20.65 62.30 -37.50
N GLU A 531 19.72 62.26 -36.52
CA GLU A 531 18.79 63.32 -35.99
C GLU A 531 17.48 63.43 -36.83
N VAL A 532 16.23 63.69 -36.36
CA VAL A 532 15.64 64.25 -35.10
C VAL A 532 14.44 63.34 -34.61
N THR A 533 13.32 63.68 -33.93
CA THR A 533 12.50 64.90 -33.66
C THR A 533 11.77 64.88 -32.30
N SER A 534 11.66 66.07 -31.65
CA SER A 534 10.55 66.59 -30.80
C SER A 534 9.99 65.83 -29.57
N GLN A 535 10.00 66.53 -28.42
CA GLN A 535 9.12 66.33 -27.24
C GLN A 535 7.97 67.38 -27.24
N GLU A 536 7.38 67.66 -26.05
CA GLU A 536 6.40 68.72 -25.70
C GLU A 536 4.95 68.43 -26.20
N ASP A 537 3.87 68.67 -25.46
CA ASP A 537 3.58 69.29 -24.14
C ASP A 537 2.23 68.68 -23.60
N VAL A 538 1.73 68.65 -22.34
CA VAL A 538 1.94 69.24 -20.98
C VAL A 538 0.60 69.84 -20.47
N ILE A 539 0.22 69.57 -19.20
CA ILE A 539 -0.83 70.26 -18.37
C ILE A 539 -2.32 70.11 -18.81
N SER A 540 -3.36 70.28 -17.96
CA SER A 540 -3.71 69.84 -16.58
C SER A 540 -5.23 70.13 -16.34
N GLU A 541 -5.84 69.51 -15.31
CA GLU A 541 -7.00 70.03 -14.50
C GLU A 541 -8.34 70.43 -15.23
N ASP A 542 -9.55 70.50 -14.63
CA ASP A 542 -10.04 70.16 -13.28
C ASP A 542 -11.54 69.73 -13.29
N ASP A 543 -12.00 69.27 -12.13
CA ASP A 543 -13.34 69.20 -11.52
C ASP A 543 -14.65 69.57 -12.29
N ASN A 544 -15.69 68.73 -12.10
CA ASN A 544 -16.97 69.18 -11.50
C ASN A 544 -17.84 68.02 -10.95
N GLN A 545 -18.84 68.35 -10.12
CA GLN A 545 -19.56 67.42 -9.23
C GLN A 545 -21.12 67.56 -9.34
N VAL A 546 -21.85 66.71 -8.60
CA VAL A 546 -23.24 66.87 -8.07
C VAL A 546 -24.38 66.02 -8.70
N SER A 547 -24.68 64.89 -8.01
CA SER A 547 -25.95 64.20 -7.69
C SER A 547 -27.23 64.25 -8.56
N GLU A 548 -27.94 63.11 -8.56
CA GLU A 548 -29.35 63.04 -8.08
C GLU A 548 -29.62 61.67 -7.37
N ASP A 549 -30.82 61.47 -6.79
CA ASP A 549 -31.11 60.50 -5.70
C ASP A 549 -32.49 59.79 -5.88
N GLN A 550 -32.88 58.87 -4.95
CA GLN A 550 -34.16 58.14 -4.83
C GLN A 550 -34.30 56.92 -5.79
N SER A 551 -35.03 55.80 -5.57
CA SER A 551 -35.87 55.20 -4.49
C SER A 551 -36.55 53.94 -5.10
N SER A 552 -36.99 52.85 -4.43
CA SER A 552 -36.79 52.28 -3.09
C SER A 552 -37.36 50.83 -3.00
N ALA A 553 -36.97 50.11 -1.94
CA ALA A 553 -37.76 49.13 -1.16
C ALA A 553 -38.19 47.74 -1.73
N ALA A 554 -37.92 46.74 -0.86
CA ALA A 554 -38.73 45.56 -0.49
C ALA A 554 -38.74 44.27 -1.34
N ASP A 555 -38.94 43.07 -0.76
CA ASP A 555 -38.69 42.51 0.61
C ASP A 555 -39.00 40.99 0.59
N GLN A 556 -38.59 40.23 1.62
CA GLN A 556 -39.00 38.84 1.96
C GLN A 556 -38.38 37.76 1.05
N ALA A 557 -37.59 36.81 1.58
CA ALA A 557 -37.95 35.68 2.47
C ALA A 557 -38.79 34.63 1.70
N GLU A 558 -38.56 33.32 1.86
CA GLU A 558 -38.07 32.58 3.04
C GLU A 558 -36.74 31.84 2.82
#